data_AF-A0A1T3W548-F1
#
_entry.id   AF-A0A1T3W548-F1
#
_cell.length_a   1.000
_cell.length_b   1.000
_cell.length_c   1.000
_cell.angle_alpha   90.00
_cell.angle_beta   90.00
_cell.angle_gamma   90.00
#
_symmetry.space_group_name_H-M   'P 1'
#
loop_
_entity.id
_entity.type
_entity.pdbx_description
1 polymer ?
#
loop_
_entity_poly.entity_id
_entity_poly.type
_entity_poly.pdbx_seq_one_letter_code
_entity_poly.pdbx_strand_id
1 'polypeptide(L)'
;MRTVIALVMLVILAVLPGCGGEPNSVFDAAGYHVRDGRVYYLNTFPGKAFDVSGADADSFEVLDGGFARDRGAVYLDGHALPDADPASFVLLDRSGYAKDTRHVYARDRVVSTDPEHFELLGGDLSRDSAAVYWP
;
A
#
# COMPACT_ATOMS: atom_id res chain seq x y z
N MET A 1 29.92 63.21 0.66
CA MET A 1 29.40 62.18 1.60
C MET A 1 28.79 61.08 0.74
N ARG A 2 29.28 59.85 0.93
CA ARG A 2 28.98 58.65 0.14
C ARG A 2 27.78 57.94 0.76
N THR A 3 26.79 57.55 -0.01
CA THR A 3 26.02 56.33 0.29
C THR A 3 25.69 55.62 -1.02
N VAL A 4 26.11 54.37 -1.05
CA VAL A 4 26.07 53.42 -2.16
C VAL A 4 24.71 52.70 -2.14
N ILE A 5 24.20 52.39 -3.32
CA ILE A 5 22.99 51.61 -3.60
C ILE A 5 23.14 50.20 -3.01
N ALA A 6 22.16 49.72 -2.26
CA ALA A 6 22.02 48.30 -1.93
C ALA A 6 20.63 47.83 -2.34
N LEU A 7 20.56 47.32 -3.57
CA LEU A 7 19.45 46.55 -4.11
C LEU A 7 19.48 45.19 -3.39
N VAL A 8 18.64 45.00 -2.37
CA VAL A 8 18.47 43.68 -1.75
C VAL A 8 17.62 42.84 -2.70
N MET A 9 18.29 42.03 -3.53
CA MET A 9 17.62 40.92 -4.21
C MET A 9 17.13 39.96 -3.13
N LEU A 10 15.82 39.98 -2.86
CA LEU A 10 15.17 38.91 -2.15
C LEU A 10 15.20 37.67 -3.07
N VAL A 11 16.24 36.85 -2.91
CA VAL A 11 16.20 35.47 -3.39
C VAL A 11 15.13 34.79 -2.55
N ILE A 12 13.89 34.84 -3.02
CA ILE A 12 12.90 33.84 -2.66
C ILE A 12 13.49 32.56 -3.21
N LEU A 13 14.18 31.81 -2.34
CA LEU A 13 14.47 30.42 -2.58
C LEU A 13 13.09 29.79 -2.72
N ALA A 14 12.60 29.71 -3.96
CA ALA A 14 11.50 28.85 -4.30
C ALA A 14 11.94 27.50 -3.77
N VAL A 15 11.32 27.06 -2.68
CA VAL A 15 11.30 25.65 -2.34
C VAL A 15 10.61 25.05 -3.54
N LEU A 16 11.41 24.66 -4.54
CA LEU A 16 10.96 23.76 -5.58
C LEU A 16 10.28 22.63 -4.79
N PRO A 17 9.02 22.28 -5.07
CA PRO A 17 8.51 21.03 -4.56
C PRO A 17 9.57 20.02 -4.98
N GLY A 18 10.32 19.50 -4.02
CA GLY A 18 11.41 18.59 -4.32
C GLY A 18 10.73 17.45 -5.04
N CYS A 19 10.95 17.36 -6.36
CA CYS A 19 10.33 16.35 -7.20
C CYS A 19 10.62 15.02 -6.54
N GLY A 20 9.60 14.44 -5.91
CA GLY A 20 9.71 13.20 -5.18
C GLY A 20 9.78 12.11 -6.22
N GLY A 21 10.96 11.92 -6.82
CA GLY A 21 11.17 10.91 -7.83
C GLY A 21 10.87 9.51 -7.30
N GLU A 22 10.93 8.52 -8.20
CA GLU A 22 10.73 7.11 -7.87
C GLU A 22 11.53 6.70 -6.60
N PRO A 23 10.89 6.05 -5.61
CA PRO A 23 11.55 5.63 -4.40
C PRO A 23 12.65 4.61 -4.69
N ASN A 24 13.72 4.64 -3.89
CA ASN A 24 14.87 3.77 -4.05
C ASN A 24 15.25 3.11 -2.72
N SER A 25 15.69 1.85 -2.80
CA SER A 25 15.97 1.05 -1.60
C SER A 25 17.18 1.51 -0.78
N VAL A 26 17.92 2.53 -1.23
CA VAL A 26 19.04 3.11 -0.47
C VAL A 26 18.54 4.10 0.59
N PHE A 27 17.47 4.82 0.29
CA PHE A 27 16.93 5.89 1.15
C PHE A 27 15.51 5.61 1.66
N ASP A 28 14.78 4.71 0.99
CA ASP A 28 13.37 4.47 1.24
C ASP A 28 13.11 3.06 1.80
N ALA A 29 12.14 2.96 2.71
CA ALA A 29 11.67 1.67 3.23
C ALA A 29 10.86 0.91 2.17
N ALA A 30 10.93 -0.42 2.18
CA ALA A 30 10.10 -1.25 1.31
C ALA A 30 8.60 -1.06 1.61
N GLY A 31 7.77 -1.33 0.60
CA GLY A 31 6.32 -1.15 0.65
C GLY A 31 5.84 -0.01 -0.26
N TYR A 32 4.65 0.52 0.04
CA TYR A 32 3.99 1.52 -0.78
C TYR A 32 4.48 2.95 -0.53
N HIS A 33 4.55 3.74 -1.60
CA HIS A 33 4.91 5.16 -1.57
C HIS A 33 3.98 5.95 -2.49
N VAL A 34 3.39 7.03 -1.97
CA VAL A 34 2.64 7.99 -2.80
C VAL A 34 3.50 9.22 -3.03
N ARG A 35 3.82 9.53 -4.29
CA ARG A 35 4.65 10.67 -4.69
C ARG A 35 4.13 11.30 -5.96
N ASP A 36 4.00 12.62 -5.98
CA ASP A 36 3.62 13.40 -7.16
C ASP A 36 2.34 12.86 -7.86
N GLY A 37 1.33 12.48 -7.07
CA GLY A 37 0.06 11.93 -7.59
C GLY A 37 0.17 10.53 -8.18
N ARG A 38 1.26 9.80 -7.88
CA ARG A 38 1.52 8.43 -8.35
C ARG A 38 1.78 7.52 -7.16
N VAL A 39 1.42 6.26 -7.31
CA VAL A 39 1.66 5.23 -6.32
C VAL A 39 2.76 4.29 -6.82
N TYR A 40 3.72 4.01 -5.95
CA TYR A 40 4.82 3.10 -6.20
C TYR A 40 4.82 1.99 -5.16
N TYR A 41 5.26 0.80 -5.56
CA TYR A 41 5.61 -0.27 -4.62
C TYR A 41 7.11 -0.55 -4.73
N LEU A 42 7.81 -0.46 -3.59
CA LEU A 42 9.25 -0.72 -3.47
C LEU A 42 9.48 -2.10 -2.85
N ASN A 43 10.10 -3.00 -3.63
CA ASN A 43 10.50 -4.31 -3.13
C ASN A 43 11.56 -4.22 -2.01
N THR A 44 11.64 -5.26 -1.18
CA THR A 44 12.63 -5.39 -0.11
C THR A 44 14.07 -5.29 -0.63
N PHE A 45 14.96 -4.67 0.17
CA PHE A 45 16.35 -4.44 -0.21
C PHE A 45 17.11 -5.74 -0.53
N PRO A 46 17.93 -5.76 -1.61
CA PRO A 46 18.01 -4.76 -2.66
C PRO A 46 16.80 -4.86 -3.60
N GLY A 47 16.05 -3.77 -3.75
CA GLY A 47 14.78 -3.76 -4.46
C GLY A 47 14.61 -2.52 -5.34
N LYS A 48 13.82 -2.66 -6.39
CA LYS A 48 13.42 -1.55 -7.26
C LYS A 48 11.96 -1.24 -7.02
N ALA A 49 11.63 0.05 -7.03
CA ALA A 49 10.25 0.48 -7.10
C ALA A 49 9.67 0.27 -8.50
N PHE A 50 8.35 0.14 -8.55
CA PHE A 50 7.60 0.18 -9.79
C PHE A 50 6.28 0.89 -9.55
N ASP A 51 5.73 1.43 -10.63
CA ASP A 51 4.42 2.11 -10.65
C ASP A 51 3.29 1.10 -10.40
N VAL A 52 2.41 1.41 -9.44
CA VAL A 52 1.17 0.67 -9.21
C VAL A 52 0.13 1.22 -10.16
N SER A 53 0.12 0.69 -11.38
CA SER A 53 -0.69 1.23 -12.46
C SER A 53 -2.18 1.19 -12.16
N GLY A 54 -2.85 2.33 -12.39
CA GLY A 54 -4.28 2.50 -12.16
C GLY A 54 -4.68 2.82 -10.72
N ALA A 55 -3.72 2.89 -9.79
CA ALA A 55 -3.99 3.32 -8.42
C ALA A 55 -4.38 4.79 -8.35
N ASP A 56 -5.42 5.08 -7.58
CA ASP A 56 -5.86 6.42 -7.25
C ASP A 56 -5.08 6.94 -6.03
N ALA A 57 -4.01 7.69 -6.31
CA ALA A 57 -3.12 8.27 -5.30
C ALA A 57 -3.84 9.14 -4.26
N ASP A 58 -4.95 9.80 -4.61
CA ASP A 58 -5.68 10.70 -3.71
C ASP A 58 -6.46 9.93 -2.65
N SER A 59 -6.83 8.68 -2.94
CA SER A 59 -7.56 7.79 -2.02
C SER A 59 -6.75 6.58 -1.54
N PHE A 60 -5.45 6.53 -1.86
CA PHE A 60 -4.60 5.38 -1.56
C PHE A 60 -4.29 5.28 -0.06
N GLU A 61 -4.70 4.17 0.55
CA GLU A 61 -4.50 3.82 1.94
C GLU A 61 -3.62 2.58 2.05
N VAL A 62 -2.48 2.72 2.71
CA VAL A 62 -1.59 1.59 3.02
C VAL A 62 -2.10 0.91 4.28
N LEU A 63 -2.43 -0.38 4.19
CA LEU A 63 -2.95 -1.17 5.30
C LEU A 63 -1.81 -1.86 6.07
N ASP A 64 -0.88 -2.47 5.34
CA ASP A 64 0.39 -2.97 5.88
C ASP A 64 1.51 -2.93 4.79
N GLY A 65 2.61 -3.65 5.01
CA GLY A 65 3.73 -3.69 4.06
C GLY A 65 3.41 -4.35 2.70
N GLY A 66 2.36 -5.17 2.62
CA GLY A 66 1.94 -5.86 1.41
C GLY A 66 0.57 -5.42 0.90
N PHE A 67 -0.39 -5.17 1.79
CA PHE A 67 -1.74 -4.75 1.44
C PHE A 67 -1.92 -3.24 1.46
N ALA A 68 -2.60 -2.74 0.45
CA ALA A 68 -3.11 -1.37 0.38
C ALA A 68 -4.46 -1.38 -0.34
N ARG A 69 -5.18 -0.27 -0.32
CA ARG A 69 -6.40 -0.09 -1.11
C ARG A 69 -6.54 1.35 -1.56
N ASP A 70 -7.35 1.55 -2.58
CA ASP A 70 -7.92 2.85 -2.89
C ASP A 70 -9.45 2.72 -3.00
N ARG A 71 -10.13 3.76 -3.50
CA ARG A 71 -11.60 3.72 -3.63
C ARG A 71 -12.14 2.67 -4.62
N GLY A 72 -11.30 2.12 -5.50
CA GLY A 72 -11.70 1.24 -6.60
C GLY A 72 -11.07 -0.16 -6.56
N ALA A 73 -9.95 -0.34 -5.88
CA ALA A 73 -9.23 -1.61 -5.84
C ALA A 73 -8.48 -1.84 -4.53
N VAL A 74 -8.22 -3.11 -4.25
CA VAL A 74 -7.27 -3.56 -3.23
C VAL A 74 -5.99 -3.99 -3.94
N TYR A 75 -4.84 -3.75 -3.32
CA TYR A 75 -3.52 -4.07 -3.85
C TYR A 75 -2.78 -4.98 -2.89
N LEU A 76 -2.08 -5.97 -3.44
CA LEU A 76 -1.11 -6.80 -2.74
C LEU A 76 0.24 -6.71 -3.46
N ASP A 77 1.28 -6.35 -2.72
CA ASP A 77 2.65 -6.23 -3.20
C ASP A 77 2.76 -5.42 -4.52
N GLY A 78 1.96 -4.35 -4.64
CA GLY A 78 1.93 -3.48 -5.83
C GLY A 78 1.02 -3.94 -6.96
N HIS A 79 0.28 -5.04 -6.80
CA HIS A 79 -0.62 -5.60 -7.81
C HIS A 79 -2.07 -5.57 -7.35
N ALA A 80 -2.99 -5.20 -8.23
CA ALA A 80 -4.42 -5.23 -7.91
C ALA A 80 -4.87 -6.67 -7.62
N LEU A 81 -5.56 -6.87 -6.49
CA LEU A 81 -6.18 -8.12 -6.09
C LEU A 81 -7.55 -8.22 -6.78
N PRO A 82 -7.73 -9.15 -7.73
CA PRO A 82 -8.97 -9.24 -8.50
C PRO A 82 -10.17 -9.55 -7.60
N ASP A 83 -11.31 -8.94 -7.93
CA ASP A 83 -12.58 -9.17 -7.25
C ASP A 83 -12.53 -8.97 -5.72
N ALA A 84 -11.60 -8.16 -5.20
CA ALA A 84 -11.62 -7.72 -3.81
C ALA A 84 -12.50 -6.47 -3.66
N ASP A 85 -13.31 -6.43 -2.61
CA ASP A 85 -14.11 -5.24 -2.28
C ASP A 85 -13.31 -4.28 -1.38
N PRO A 86 -12.79 -3.15 -1.91
CA PRO A 86 -11.98 -2.22 -1.13
C PRO A 86 -12.75 -1.59 0.04
N ALA A 87 -14.07 -1.41 -0.09
CA ALA A 87 -14.87 -0.74 0.94
C ALA A 87 -15.00 -1.57 2.23
N SER A 88 -14.96 -2.90 2.10
CA SER A 88 -15.08 -3.82 3.24
C SER A 88 -13.80 -4.59 3.57
N PHE A 89 -12.71 -4.35 2.82
CA PHE A 89 -11.44 -5.03 3.02
C PHE A 89 -10.81 -4.69 4.38
N VAL A 90 -10.48 -5.72 5.16
CA VAL A 90 -9.84 -5.62 6.47
C VAL A 90 -8.76 -6.68 6.63
N LEU A 91 -7.66 -6.32 7.30
CA LEU A 91 -6.61 -7.27 7.65
C LEU A 91 -7.08 -8.17 8.81
N LEU A 92 -6.61 -9.41 8.81
CA LEU A 92 -6.79 -10.36 9.92
C LEU A 92 -5.50 -10.44 10.75
N ASP A 93 -5.59 -10.97 11.96
CA ASP A 93 -4.49 -11.00 12.95
C ASP A 93 -3.24 -11.77 12.48
N ARG A 94 -3.38 -12.66 11.49
CA ARG A 94 -2.27 -13.40 10.88
C ARG A 94 -1.75 -12.66 9.65
N SER A 95 -0.45 -12.39 9.62
CA SER A 95 0.21 -11.75 8.48
C SER A 95 -0.12 -12.45 7.16
N GLY A 96 -0.45 -11.65 6.13
CA GLY A 96 -0.85 -12.15 4.82
C GLY A 96 -2.31 -12.60 4.75
N TYR A 97 -3.08 -12.54 5.84
CA TYR A 97 -4.51 -12.82 5.82
C TYR A 97 -5.33 -11.53 5.87
N ALA A 98 -6.38 -11.51 5.08
CA ALA A 98 -7.34 -10.43 5.02
C ALA A 98 -8.71 -10.98 4.65
N LYS A 99 -9.75 -10.17 4.79
CA LYS A 99 -11.09 -10.52 4.30
C LYS A 99 -11.83 -9.30 3.81
N ASP A 100 -12.80 -9.53 2.94
CA ASP A 100 -13.86 -8.60 2.63
C ASP A 100 -15.23 -9.23 2.97
N THR A 101 -16.33 -8.61 2.55
CA THR A 101 -17.69 -9.14 2.79
C THR A 101 -18.00 -10.46 2.09
N ARG A 102 -17.19 -10.88 1.12
CA ARG A 102 -17.46 -12.06 0.27
C ARG A 102 -16.40 -13.13 0.35
N HIS A 103 -15.16 -12.78 0.69
CA HIS A 103 -14.02 -13.65 0.60
C HIS A 103 -13.05 -13.46 1.78
N VAL A 104 -12.35 -14.54 2.09
CA VAL A 104 -11.16 -14.53 2.92
C VAL A 104 -9.95 -14.81 2.02
N TYR A 105 -8.91 -14.02 2.20
CA TYR A 105 -7.70 -14.05 1.42
C TYR A 105 -6.52 -14.53 2.27
N ALA A 106 -5.71 -15.40 1.69
CA ALA A 106 -4.33 -15.63 2.11
C ALA A 106 -3.43 -15.20 0.97
N ARG A 107 -2.82 -14.03 1.11
CA ARG A 107 -2.13 -13.30 0.04
C ARG A 107 -3.04 -13.08 -1.16
N ASP A 108 -2.65 -13.58 -2.33
CA ASP A 108 -3.35 -13.45 -3.61
C ASP A 108 -4.45 -14.51 -3.79
N ARG A 109 -4.62 -15.44 -2.84
CA ARG A 109 -5.55 -16.56 -2.95
C ARG A 109 -6.78 -16.37 -2.09
N VAL A 110 -7.95 -16.60 -2.68
CA VAL A 110 -9.20 -16.81 -1.93
C VAL A 110 -9.15 -18.17 -1.26
N VAL A 111 -9.26 -18.20 0.08
CA VAL A 111 -9.23 -19.42 0.88
C VAL A 111 -10.60 -19.83 1.41
N SER A 112 -11.53 -18.88 1.55
CA SER A 112 -12.92 -19.14 1.92
C SER A 112 -13.85 -18.10 1.30
N THR A 113 -15.10 -18.51 1.04
CA THR A 113 -16.22 -17.66 0.60
C THR A 113 -17.22 -17.42 1.74
N ASP A 114 -16.84 -17.71 2.98
CA ASP A 114 -17.65 -17.53 4.19
C ASP A 114 -16.90 -16.69 5.23
N PRO A 115 -16.67 -15.39 4.94
CA PRO A 115 -15.89 -14.50 5.81
C PRO A 115 -16.56 -14.18 7.15
N GLU A 116 -17.86 -14.44 7.28
CA GLU A 116 -18.61 -14.25 8.53
C GLU A 116 -18.27 -15.33 9.56
N HIS A 117 -18.05 -16.58 9.12
CA HIS A 117 -17.73 -17.71 10.01
C HIS A 117 -16.25 -18.11 9.98
N PHE A 118 -15.42 -17.38 9.24
CA PHE A 118 -13.98 -17.67 9.18
C PHE A 118 -13.27 -17.28 10.47
N GLU A 119 -12.49 -18.22 11.01
CA GLU A 119 -11.72 -18.06 12.22
C GLU A 119 -10.27 -18.54 12.03
N LEU A 120 -9.32 -17.69 12.43
CA LEU A 120 -7.93 -18.07 12.56
C LEU A 120 -7.75 -18.86 13.86
N LEU A 121 -7.28 -20.09 13.76
CA LEU A 121 -7.02 -20.95 14.91
C LEU A 121 -5.54 -20.89 15.29
N GLY A 122 -5.20 -21.44 16.47
CA GLY A 122 -3.80 -21.61 16.88
C GLY A 122 -3.01 -22.50 15.92
N GLY A 123 -1.71 -22.21 15.78
CA GLY A 123 -0.87 -22.80 14.73
C GLY A 123 -1.15 -22.18 13.35
N ASP A 124 -0.85 -22.90 12.28
CA ASP A 124 -1.16 -22.47 10.90
C ASP A 124 -2.58 -22.85 10.45
N LEU A 125 -3.43 -23.26 11.39
CA LEU A 125 -4.79 -23.72 11.11
C LEU A 125 -5.77 -22.54 10.95
N SER A 126 -6.82 -22.76 10.17
CA SER A 126 -7.98 -21.87 10.11
C SER A 126 -9.23 -22.69 9.86
N ARG A 127 -10.42 -22.12 10.04
CA ARG A 127 -11.69 -22.80 9.72
C ARG A 127 -12.74 -21.83 9.23
N ASP A 128 -13.72 -22.35 8.54
CA ASP A 128 -15.02 -21.70 8.32
C ASP A 128 -16.17 -22.62 8.75
N SER A 129 -17.40 -22.33 8.31
CA SER A 129 -18.56 -23.17 8.62
C SER A 129 -18.50 -24.57 7.99
N ALA A 130 -17.67 -24.78 6.97
CA ALA A 130 -17.61 -26.01 6.18
C ALA A 130 -16.38 -26.86 6.46
N ALA A 131 -15.21 -26.25 6.69
CA ALA A 131 -13.94 -26.96 6.75
C ALA A 131 -12.94 -26.36 7.75
N VAL A 132 -11.95 -27.19 8.14
CA VAL A 132 -10.71 -26.75 8.79
C VAL A 132 -9.59 -26.86 7.75
N TYR A 133 -8.78 -25.82 7.64
CA TYR A 133 -7.66 -25.69 6.71
C TYR A 133 -6.33 -25.81 7.45
N TRP A 134 -5.33 -26.39 6.79
CA TRP A 134 -3.94 -26.50 7.21
C TRP A 134 -3.01 -26.22 6.02
N PRO A 135 -1.75 -25.81 6.25
CA PRO A 135 -0.79 -25.48 5.19
C PRO A 135 -0.38 -26.68 4.33
#